data_AF-A0A2M8EPW3-F1
#
_entry.id   AF-A0A2M8EPW3-F1
#
_cell.length_a   1.000
_cell.length_b   1.000
_cell.length_c   1.000
_cell.angle_alpha   90.00
_cell.angle_beta   90.00
_cell.angle_gamma   90.00
#
_symmetry.space_group_name_H-M   'P 1'
#
loop_
_entity.id
_entity.type
_entity.pdbx_description
1 polymer ?
#
loop_
_entity_poly.entity_id
_entity_poly.type
_entity_poly.pdbx_seq_one_letter_code
_entity_poly.pdbx_strand_id
1 'polypeptide(L)'
;MDNVGTLMPKGTKRNTGLTIWLWLMVIAGVIGVLSNLSLVLTGLDVGYSAWALVILGLLGITNLVLISWIFKWQIKGFQGLIVTAVIAIVINLTQGAGIWAVIFGVLSPAILYLFMKSQWKMFK
;
A
#
# COMPACT_ATOMS: atom_id res chain seq x y z
N MET A 1 21.21 -26.69 -40.32
CA MET A 1 22.14 -26.35 -39.22
C MET A 1 21.53 -25.21 -38.41
N ASP A 2 20.64 -25.63 -37.52
CA ASP A 2 20.32 -25.13 -36.19
C ASP A 2 20.23 -23.61 -35.94
N ASN A 3 18.98 -23.15 -35.92
CA ASN A 3 18.50 -22.00 -35.14
C ASN A 3 18.80 -22.23 -33.65
N VAL A 4 19.85 -21.59 -33.12
CA VAL A 4 20.08 -21.52 -31.66
C VAL A 4 19.72 -20.13 -31.17
N GLY A 5 18.42 -19.90 -31.03
CA GLY A 5 17.91 -18.83 -30.19
C GLY A 5 17.99 -19.24 -28.73
N THR A 6 19.08 -18.92 -28.03
CA THR A 6 19.23 -19.05 -26.57
C THR A 6 20.39 -18.12 -26.15
N LEU A 7 20.36 -17.21 -25.18
CA LEU A 7 19.69 -17.19 -23.88
C LEU A 7 19.51 -15.72 -23.43
N MET A 8 18.31 -15.15 -23.54
CA MET A 8 17.98 -14.01 -22.67
C MET A 8 17.71 -14.58 -21.27
N PRO A 9 18.34 -14.08 -20.19
CA PRO A 9 18.00 -14.50 -18.84
C PRO A 9 16.51 -14.27 -18.65
N LYS A 10 15.80 -15.35 -18.35
CA LYS A 10 14.33 -15.43 -18.23
C LYS A 10 13.88 -14.36 -17.24
N GLY A 11 13.56 -13.17 -17.76
CA GLY A 11 13.25 -11.99 -16.96
C GLY A 11 12.16 -12.37 -15.98
N THR A 12 12.42 -12.19 -14.69
CA THR A 12 11.53 -12.56 -13.60
C THR A 12 10.20 -11.82 -13.81
N LYS A 13 9.22 -12.52 -14.41
CA LYS A 13 7.94 -11.92 -14.78
C LYS A 13 7.11 -11.77 -13.52
N ARG A 14 6.75 -10.54 -13.17
CA ARG A 14 5.80 -10.29 -12.07
C ARG A 14 4.45 -10.90 -12.43
N ASN A 15 3.80 -11.55 -11.47
CA ASN A 15 2.45 -12.06 -11.65
C ASN A 15 1.52 -10.87 -11.97
N THR A 16 0.72 -10.98 -13.03
CA THR A 16 -0.25 -9.96 -13.42
C THR A 16 -1.17 -9.60 -12.25
N GLY A 17 -1.56 -10.57 -11.42
CA GLY A 17 -2.37 -10.32 -10.22
C GLY A 17 -1.69 -9.39 -9.21
N LEU A 18 -0.40 -9.60 -8.93
CA LEU A 18 0.36 -8.72 -8.04
C LEU A 18 0.47 -7.30 -8.64
N THR A 19 0.73 -7.19 -9.94
CA THR A 19 0.81 -5.88 -10.61
C THR A 19 -0.52 -5.13 -10.54
N ILE A 20 -1.64 -5.78 -10.83
CA ILE A 20 -2.98 -5.18 -10.74
C ILE A 20 -3.26 -4.74 -9.31
N TRP A 21 -2.97 -5.59 -8.32
CA TRP A 21 -3.19 -5.27 -6.92
C TRP A 21 -2.39 -4.05 -6.46
N LEU A 22 -1.11 -3.96 -6.84
CA LEU A 22 -0.28 -2.78 -6.51
C LEU A 22 -0.83 -1.50 -7.14
N TRP A 23 -1.31 -1.55 -8.38
CA TRP A 23 -1.97 -0.39 -9.00
C TRP A 23 -3.27 0.00 -8.29
N LEU A 24 -4.08 -0.96 -7.87
CA LEU A 24 -5.27 -0.68 -7.04
C LEU A 24 -4.89 0.00 -5.73
N MET A 25 -3.81 -0.45 -5.08
CA MET A 25 -3.30 0.20 -3.86
C MET A 25 -2.81 1.63 -4.12
N VAL A 26 -2.17 1.89 -5.26
CA VAL A 26 -1.77 3.26 -5.66
C VAL A 26 -3.01 4.14 -5.82
N ILE A 27 -4.02 3.69 -6.58
CA ILE A 27 -5.25 4.46 -6.81
C ILE A 27 -5.95 4.76 -5.49
N ALA A 28 -6.15 3.74 -4.64
CA ALA A 28 -6.77 3.89 -3.33
C ALA A 28 -5.96 4.85 -2.42
N GLY A 29 -4.63 4.75 -2.45
CA GLY A 29 -3.73 5.63 -1.71
C GLY A 29 -3.82 7.08 -2.14
N VAL A 30 -3.84 7.35 -3.45
CA VAL A 30 -4.00 8.70 -4.00
C VAL A 30 -5.34 9.30 -3.59
N ILE A 31 -6.43 8.53 -3.72
CA ILE A 31 -7.76 8.98 -3.27
C ILE A 31 -7.72 9.32 -1.78
N GLY A 32 -7.17 8.44 -0.94
CA GLY A 32 -7.06 8.67 0.50
C GLY A 32 -6.24 9.93 0.86
N VAL A 33 -5.12 10.17 0.18
CA VAL A 33 -4.31 11.39 0.39
C VAL A 33 -5.12 12.64 0.03
N LEU A 34 -5.77 12.64 -1.14
CA LEU A 34 -6.57 13.77 -1.60
C LEU A 34 -7.77 14.04 -0.69
N SER A 35 -8.46 12.99 -0.23
CA SER A 35 -9.57 13.10 0.72
C SER A 35 -9.12 13.72 2.04
N ASN A 36 -8.03 13.21 2.64
CA ASN A 36 -7.50 13.77 3.89
C ASN A 36 -7.05 15.23 3.73
N LEU A 37 -6.35 15.55 2.64
CA LEU A 37 -5.91 16.91 2.37
C LEU A 37 -7.09 17.86 2.16
N SER A 38 -8.11 17.43 1.41
CA SER A 38 -9.33 18.22 1.19
C SER A 38 -10.05 18.52 2.51
N LEU A 39 -10.16 17.54 3.40
CA LEU A 39 -10.77 17.74 4.73
C LEU A 39 -9.99 18.76 5.57
N VAL A 40 -8.66 18.69 5.55
CA VAL A 40 -7.79 19.66 6.26
C VAL A 40 -7.95 21.07 5.68
N LEU A 41 -7.95 21.22 4.36
CA LEU A 41 -8.01 22.54 3.70
C LEU A 41 -9.38 23.20 3.80
N THR A 42 -10.45 22.41 3.80
CA THR A 42 -11.84 22.92 3.89
C THR A 42 -12.29 23.15 5.33
N GLY A 43 -11.62 22.54 6.31
CA GLY A 43 -12.03 22.60 7.71
C GLY A 43 -13.36 21.91 7.99
N LEU A 44 -13.80 20.99 7.10
CA LEU A 44 -15.03 20.23 7.29
C LEU A 44 -14.92 19.36 8.54
N ASP A 45 -15.83 19.57 9.50
CA ASP A 45 -15.92 18.72 10.69
C ASP A 45 -16.55 17.38 10.30
N VAL A 46 -15.68 16.37 10.20
CA VAL A 46 -16.06 14.97 9.95
C VAL A 46 -15.81 14.08 11.16
N GLY A 47 -15.72 14.67 12.36
CA GLY A 47 -15.43 13.93 13.59
C GLY A 47 -13.96 13.46 13.70
N TYR A 48 -13.09 13.93 12.82
CA TYR A 48 -11.64 13.73 12.89
C TYR A 48 -10.95 15.01 13.30
N SER A 49 -10.02 14.89 14.24
CA SER A 49 -9.12 15.98 14.58
C SER A 49 -8.15 16.30 13.43
N ALA A 50 -7.82 17.58 13.27
CA ALA A 50 -6.94 18.05 12.18
C ALA A 50 -5.56 17.36 12.20
N TRP A 51 -4.98 17.12 13.38
CA TRP A 51 -3.70 16.43 13.49
C TRP A 51 -3.76 14.99 12.97
N ALA A 52 -4.88 14.29 13.20
CA ALA A 52 -5.06 12.92 12.74
C ALA A 52 -5.13 12.88 11.21
N LEU A 53 -5.88 13.80 10.59
CA LEU A 53 -5.98 13.90 9.12
C LEU A 53 -4.63 14.22 8.47
N VAL A 54 -3.83 15.11 9.08
CA VAL A 54 -2.48 15.42 8.59
C VAL A 54 -1.58 14.17 8.65
N ILE A 55 -1.56 13.45 9.77
CA ILE A 55 -0.75 12.24 9.90
C ILE A 55 -1.23 11.15 8.93
N LEU A 56 -2.54 10.94 8.78
CA LEU A 56 -3.11 9.98 7.82
C LEU A 56 -2.77 10.35 6.36
N GLY A 57 -2.78 11.63 6.02
CA GLY A 57 -2.31 12.12 4.72
C GLY A 57 -0.84 11.82 4.47
N LEU A 58 0.03 12.10 5.44
CA LEU A 58 1.48 11.79 5.37
C LEU A 58 1.75 10.28 5.29
N LEU A 59 0.99 9.47 6.04
CA LEU A 59 1.01 8.01 5.94
C LEU A 59 0.61 7.54 4.53
N GLY A 60 -0.41 8.15 3.94
CA GLY A 60 -0.83 7.87 2.56
C GLY A 60 0.29 8.13 1.55
N ILE A 61 0.98 9.27 1.65
CA ILE A 61 2.14 9.58 0.80
C ILE A 61 3.27 8.56 1.02
N THR A 62 3.56 8.23 2.28
CA THR A 62 4.56 7.22 2.64
C THR A 62 4.21 5.86 2.03
N ASN A 63 2.94 5.46 2.06
CA ASN A 63 2.46 4.22 1.46
C ASN A 63 2.71 4.18 -0.06
N LEU A 64 2.53 5.28 -0.79
CA LEU A 64 2.82 5.34 -2.23
C LEU A 64 4.31 5.10 -2.53
N VAL A 65 5.21 5.61 -1.67
CA VAL A 65 6.66 5.36 -1.77
C VAL A 65 6.95 3.88 -1.48
N LEU A 66 6.34 3.31 -0.44
CA LEU A 66 6.52 1.91 -0.07
C LEU A 66 5.99 0.94 -1.14
N ILE A 67 4.86 1.26 -1.78
CA ILE A 67 4.34 0.51 -2.93
C ILE A 67 5.33 0.57 -4.11
N SER A 68 5.95 1.73 -4.35
CA SER A 68 6.99 1.88 -5.38
C SER A 68 8.21 1.00 -5.11
N TRP A 69 8.55 0.76 -3.84
CA TRP A 69 9.60 -0.19 -3.45
C TRP A 69 9.20 -1.64 -3.72
N ILE A 70 7.93 -2.01 -3.55
CA ILE A 70 7.43 -3.33 -3.92
C ILE A 70 7.45 -3.50 -5.44
N PHE A 71 7.17 -2.45 -6.23
CA PHE A 71 7.40 -2.44 -7.67
C PHE A 71 8.87 -2.68 -8.05
N LYS A 72 9.83 -2.45 -7.14
CA LYS A 72 11.26 -2.73 -7.28
C LYS A 72 11.72 -4.01 -6.57
N TRP A 73 10.79 -4.88 -6.17
CA TRP A 73 11.08 -6.13 -5.47
C TRP A 73 11.83 -5.96 -4.14
N GLN A 74 11.58 -4.87 -3.40
CA GLN A 74 12.18 -4.62 -2.09
C GLN A 74 11.21 -5.05 -0.98
N ILE A 75 11.60 -6.02 -0.14
CA ILE A 75 10.73 -6.52 0.94
C ILE A 75 10.44 -5.46 2.00
N LYS A 76 11.37 -4.50 2.16
CA LYS A 76 11.22 -3.35 3.05
C LYS A 76 9.96 -2.53 2.76
N GLY A 77 9.51 -2.50 1.50
CA GLY A 77 8.25 -1.84 1.13
C GLY A 77 7.04 -2.49 1.81
N PHE A 78 6.98 -3.83 1.82
CA PHE A 78 5.90 -4.57 2.48
C PHE A 78 5.97 -4.42 4.01
N GLN A 79 7.17 -4.51 4.61
CA GLN A 79 7.35 -4.30 6.05
C GLN A 79 6.91 -2.89 6.47
N GLY A 80 7.26 -1.87 5.68
CA GLY A 80 6.81 -0.51 5.90
C GLY A 80 5.29 -0.39 5.84
N LEU A 81 4.63 -1.05 4.87
CA LEU A 81 3.17 -1.03 4.76
C LEU A 81 2.47 -1.66 5.97
N ILE A 82 3.07 -2.68 6.59
CA ILE A 82 2.55 -3.24 7.83
C ILE A 82 2.64 -2.21 8.95
N VAL A 83 3.78 -1.53 9.10
CA VAL A 83 3.97 -0.52 10.15
C VAL A 83 2.99 0.65 9.96
N THR A 84 2.86 1.16 8.74
CA THR A 84 1.93 2.26 8.46
C THR A 84 0.47 1.84 8.65
N ALA A 85 0.11 0.59 8.33
CA ALA A 85 -1.21 0.04 8.61
C ALA A 85 -1.52 0.00 10.12
N VAL A 86 -0.56 -0.45 10.96
CA VAL A 86 -0.72 -0.44 12.42
C VAL A 86 -0.93 0.97 12.95
N ILE A 87 -0.11 1.93 12.51
CA ILE A 87 -0.24 3.34 12.92
C ILE A 87 -1.62 3.88 12.51
N ALA A 88 -2.05 3.63 11.26
CA ALA A 88 -3.35 4.08 10.76
C ALA A 88 -4.50 3.48 11.57
N ILE A 89 -4.43 2.19 11.94
CA ILE A 89 -5.43 1.53 12.79
C ILE A 89 -5.51 2.20 14.16
N VAL A 90 -4.36 2.47 14.80
CA VAL A 90 -4.33 3.16 16.11
C VAL A 90 -4.99 4.54 16.00
N ILE A 91 -4.63 5.33 15.00
CA ILE A 91 -5.24 6.66 14.79
C ILE A 91 -6.75 6.52 14.58
N ASN A 92 -7.19 5.65 13.68
CA ASN A 92 -8.60 5.41 13.42
C ASN A 92 -9.36 5.04 14.70
N LEU A 93 -8.84 4.13 15.52
CA LEU A 93 -9.46 3.77 16.80
C LEU A 93 -9.53 4.95 17.78
N THR A 94 -8.49 5.78 17.87
CA THR A 94 -8.50 6.98 18.73
C THR A 94 -9.50 8.04 18.27
N GLN A 95 -9.81 8.10 16.97
CA GLN A 95 -10.81 9.00 16.40
C GLN A 95 -12.23 8.38 16.43
N GLY A 96 -12.41 7.22 17.06
CA GLY A 96 -13.71 6.55 17.15
C GLY A 96 -14.16 5.87 15.86
N ALA A 97 -13.23 5.59 14.93
CA ALA A 97 -13.56 4.83 13.73
C ALA A 97 -14.03 3.42 14.12
N GLY A 98 -15.15 2.99 13.52
CA GLY A 98 -15.74 1.68 13.79
C GLY A 98 -14.85 0.51 13.32
N ILE A 99 -15.28 -0.70 13.64
CA ILE A 99 -14.58 -1.97 13.35
C ILE A 99 -14.14 -2.11 11.88
N TRP A 100 -14.87 -1.49 10.95
CA TRP A 100 -14.54 -1.48 9.53
C TRP A 100 -13.15 -0.91 9.24
N ALA A 101 -12.71 0.14 9.96
CA ALA A 101 -11.38 0.71 9.77
C ALA A 101 -10.27 -0.30 10.11
N VAL A 102 -10.49 -1.12 11.14
CA VAL A 102 -9.56 -2.19 11.52
C VAL A 102 -9.54 -3.30 10.48
N ILE A 103 -10.73 -3.76 10.05
CA ILE A 103 -10.86 -4.82 9.05
C ILE A 103 -10.13 -4.42 7.76
N PHE A 104 -10.43 -3.25 7.20
CA PHE A 104 -9.81 -2.79 5.96
C PHE A 104 -8.32 -2.47 6.13
N GLY A 105 -7.92 -1.95 7.31
CA GLY A 105 -6.51 -1.70 7.64
C GLY A 105 -5.65 -2.96 7.63
N VAL A 106 -6.19 -4.10 8.05
CA VAL A 106 -5.49 -5.40 8.03
C VAL A 106 -5.67 -6.14 6.71
N LEU A 107 -6.84 -6.01 6.07
CA LEU A 107 -7.18 -6.76 4.87
C LEU A 107 -6.27 -6.41 3.69
N SER A 108 -5.94 -5.12 3.52
CA SER A 108 -5.07 -4.67 2.43
C SER A 108 -3.67 -5.31 2.45
N PRO A 109 -2.89 -5.24 3.56
CA PRO A 109 -1.60 -5.93 3.64
C PRO A 109 -1.73 -7.45 3.62
N ALA A 110 -2.82 -8.03 4.12
CA ALA A 110 -3.06 -9.48 4.05
C ALA A 110 -3.22 -9.98 2.61
N ILE A 111 -4.00 -9.28 1.78
CA ILE A 111 -4.16 -9.61 0.36
C ILE A 111 -2.81 -9.44 -0.38
N LEU A 112 -2.09 -8.36 -0.08
CA LEU A 112 -0.75 -8.14 -0.64
C LEU A 112 0.21 -9.28 -0.30
N TYR A 113 0.19 -9.76 0.95
CA TYR A 113 0.98 -10.91 1.38
C TYR A 113 0.67 -12.16 0.56
N LEU A 114 -0.60 -12.45 0.28
CA LEU A 114 -0.99 -13.61 -0.52
C LEU A 114 -0.42 -13.55 -1.94
N PHE A 115 -0.47 -12.37 -2.58
CA PHE A 115 0.13 -12.18 -3.91
C PHE A 115 1.66 -12.26 -3.87
N MET A 116 2.28 -11.70 -2.83
CA MET A 116 3.74 -11.72 -2.65
C MET A 116 4.26 -13.12 -2.33
N LYS A 117 3.52 -13.94 -1.58
CA LYS A 117 3.93 -15.29 -1.16
C LYS A 117 4.36 -16.17 -2.33
N SER A 118 3.63 -16.10 -3.45
CA SER A 118 3.96 -16.83 -4.69
C SER A 118 5.32 -16.43 -5.28
N GLN A 119 5.76 -15.19 -5.05
CA GLN A 119 6.97 -14.60 -5.65
C GLN A 119 8.00 -14.17 -4.59
N TRP A 120 7.89 -14.66 -3.36
CA TRP A 120 8.69 -14.19 -2.22
C TRP A 120 10.19 -14.28 -2.44
N LYS A 121 10.64 -15.34 -3.15
CA LYS A 121 12.05 -15.55 -3.51
C LYS A 121 12.64 -14.47 -4.42
N MET A 122 11.81 -13.66 -5.07
CA MET A 122 12.24 -12.57 -5.94
C MET A 122 12.47 -11.26 -5.16
N PHE A 123 11.96 -11.17 -3.93
CA PHE A 123 12.14 -10.00 -3.09
C PHE A 123 13.52 -10.01 -2.43
N LYS A 124 14.19 -8.86 -2.47
CA LYS A 124 15.47 -8.59 -1.80
C LYS A 124 15.24 -7.78 -0.53
#